data_AF-A0A3M1EM35-F1
#
_entry.id   AF-A0A3M1EM35-F1
#
_cell.length_a   1.000
_cell.length_b   1.000
_cell.length_c   1.000
_cell.angle_alpha   90.00
_cell.angle_beta   90.00
_cell.angle_gamma   90.00
#
_symmetry.space_group_name_H-M   'P 1'
#
loop_
_entity.id
_entity.type
_entity.pdbx_description
1 polymer ?
#
loop_
_entity_poly.entity_id
_entity_poly.type
_entity_poly.pdbx_seq_one_letter_code
_entity_poly.pdbx_strand_id
1 'polypeptide(L)'
;TFGKLVPNVNVTGEGIEGPLQFTPIESEFLMLVDGKNSFGEIARKWGRPIEEVRRVAEGLIARRFILLPEGGAGTSADTRRTSSSPPADGDATAAAPSAPSSSRREKPAEVPAPSPSAPSPPLREKPTGIPPTSRSSMRALPEVPLPPAEEEGKWDLDGLFHLLNERHRHRQTGLLTVENEGGEARRLYFHEGNLVTIQSEPFDPEECLGRILVREGSIAREVVEQTVPVAQETGRAIGRELLLQGRINRRALQKGIMHQIEKRLLRAFEWERGRYRWATLPGIPPQILGVNFPLHLILFNTIWRHYPIEKIRSRLSRLQDAFVTIVKDPPYAPESLKFGDLFTGFWRILTQEELPVTKILLLSNMNKTNTEKMLWVLEKLGLIVFSKTAEAEETKKRLQEIEDRVKGNARATYFEVLGVHWTCNDEEIRKGYEKSIREIDKLLENASEMEKYWLDQLREQVEEAYAKVKDYAPRQKYRKKLFSDDTYIEYCADLFQEKCESLLFTKEDYAQAIIEAKNALEIFPQKHEASALLGLATFLEGYPADPAKQREGRRILMDAYRRIPTSIIANICMGMMYKKQRKNKEAISYYQKILE
;
A
#
# COMPACT_ATOMS: atom_id res chain seq x y z
N THR A 1 45.66 5.68 20.71
CA THR A 1 44.31 5.09 20.55
C THR A 1 43.45 6.15 19.87
N PHE A 2 42.93 5.91 18.66
CA PHE A 2 42.20 6.96 17.93
C PHE A 2 40.71 6.97 18.32
N GLY A 3 40.19 8.14 18.68
CA GLY A 3 38.80 8.33 19.09
C GLY A 3 37.79 8.12 17.96
N LYS A 4 36.51 8.03 18.35
CA LYS A 4 35.38 7.96 17.42
C LYS A 4 35.10 9.36 16.88
N LEU A 5 35.01 9.52 15.56
CA LEU A 5 34.76 10.84 14.96
C LEU A 5 33.32 11.28 15.22
N VAL A 6 33.14 12.52 15.70
CA VAL A 6 31.83 13.10 15.99
C VAL A 6 31.59 14.28 15.04
N PRO A 7 30.43 14.38 14.35
CA PRO A 7 30.11 15.55 13.54
C PRO A 7 29.94 16.78 14.42
N ASN A 8 30.48 17.92 13.99
CA ASN A 8 30.33 19.17 14.73
C ASN A 8 28.93 19.75 14.50
N VAL A 9 28.10 19.78 15.53
CA VAL A 9 26.73 20.31 15.45
C VAL A 9 26.70 21.84 15.52
N ASN A 10 27.76 22.48 16.03
CA ASN A 10 27.85 23.92 16.24
C ASN A 10 28.60 24.63 15.11
N VAL A 11 28.28 24.32 13.84
CA VAL A 11 28.73 25.11 12.69
C VAL A 11 27.81 26.32 12.52
N THR A 12 27.92 27.28 13.44
CA THR A 12 27.34 28.61 13.28
C THR A 12 28.09 29.37 12.19
N GLY A 13 27.37 30.00 11.25
CA GLY A 13 27.90 30.49 9.98
C GLY A 13 28.82 31.73 10.02
N GLU A 14 29.53 31.98 11.11
CA GLU A 14 30.51 33.06 11.20
C GLU A 14 31.89 32.56 10.73
N GLY A 15 32.39 33.14 9.63
CA GLY A 15 33.71 32.82 9.06
C GLY A 15 33.72 31.85 7.88
N ILE A 16 32.57 31.48 7.31
CA ILE A 16 32.49 30.69 6.07
C ILE A 16 31.97 31.57 4.93
N GLU A 17 32.87 32.12 4.11
CA GLU A 17 32.50 32.80 2.87
C GLU A 17 32.20 31.79 1.76
N GLY A 18 30.93 31.70 1.36
CA GLY A 18 30.47 30.90 0.23
C GLY A 18 29.56 29.71 0.60
N PRO A 19 28.89 29.10 -0.38
CA PRO A 19 28.03 27.95 -0.15
C PRO A 19 28.85 26.73 0.27
N LEU A 20 28.33 25.97 1.25
CA LEU A 20 28.93 24.75 1.77
C LEU A 20 29.03 23.64 0.68
N GLN A 21 30.13 23.63 -0.05
CA GLN A 21 30.44 22.60 -1.05
C GLN A 21 31.42 21.57 -0.48
N PHE A 22 30.88 20.42 -0.11
CA PHE A 22 31.65 19.21 0.13
C PHE A 22 31.98 18.53 -1.20
N THR A 23 33.15 17.90 -1.31
CA THR A 23 33.37 16.96 -2.41
C THR A 23 32.46 15.73 -2.25
N PRO A 24 32.18 14.94 -3.32
CA PRO A 24 31.43 13.70 -3.18
C PRO A 24 32.07 12.73 -2.16
N ILE A 25 33.41 12.69 -2.14
CA ILE A 25 34.22 11.88 -1.23
C ILE A 25 34.05 12.36 0.22
N GLU A 26 34.05 13.67 0.48
CA GLU A 26 33.76 14.23 1.81
C GLU A 26 32.32 13.95 2.25
N SER A 27 31.38 13.93 1.31
CA SER A 27 29.95 13.69 1.56
C SER A 27 29.68 12.24 1.93
N GLU A 28 30.27 11.29 1.19
CA GLU A 28 30.28 9.86 1.52
C GLU A 28 30.92 9.60 2.89
N PHE A 29 32.04 10.27 3.18
CA PHE A 29 32.72 10.13 4.47
C PHE A 29 31.88 10.65 5.65
N LEU A 30 31.26 11.83 5.51
CA LEU A 30 30.38 12.41 6.54
C LEU A 30 29.20 11.49 6.87
N MET A 31 28.65 10.75 5.90
CA MET A 31 27.59 9.77 6.14
C MET A 31 28.02 8.58 7.03
N LEU A 32 29.33 8.31 7.16
CA LEU A 32 29.88 7.22 7.98
C LEU A 32 30.36 7.69 9.37
N VAL A 33 30.38 9.00 9.61
CA VAL A 33 30.85 9.66 10.84
C VAL A 33 29.65 9.85 11.79
N ASP A 34 29.35 8.78 12.52
CA ASP A 34 28.15 8.62 13.36
C ASP A 34 28.41 8.76 14.88
N GLY A 35 29.61 9.17 15.29
CA GLY A 35 30.04 9.19 16.70
C GLY A 35 30.28 7.79 17.29
N LYS A 36 30.08 6.71 16.54
CA LYS A 36 30.15 5.31 17.02
C LYS A 36 31.30 4.54 16.39
N ASN A 37 31.64 4.81 15.13
CA ASN A 37 32.72 4.13 14.40
C ASN A 37 34.10 4.76 14.65
N SER A 38 35.14 3.94 14.70
CA SER A 38 36.55 4.35 14.62
C SER A 38 37.03 4.47 13.17
N PHE A 39 38.17 5.14 12.95
CA PHE A 39 38.81 5.25 11.63
C PHE A 39 38.98 3.90 10.91
N GLY A 40 39.35 2.83 11.63
CA GLY A 40 39.53 1.50 11.05
C GLY A 40 38.22 0.83 10.62
N GLU A 41 37.12 1.13 11.31
CA GLU A 41 35.79 0.63 10.95
C GLU A 41 35.19 1.44 9.80
N ILE A 42 35.39 2.76 9.77
CA ILE A 42 35.00 3.62 8.63
C ILE A 42 35.76 3.19 7.36
N ALA A 43 37.07 2.95 7.45
CA ALA A 43 37.87 2.46 6.34
C ALA A 43 37.35 1.13 5.75
N ARG A 44 36.97 0.16 6.61
CA ARG A 44 36.32 -1.08 6.16
C ARG A 44 34.95 -0.83 5.54
N LYS A 45 34.08 -0.04 6.20
CA LYS A 45 32.72 0.26 5.72
C LYS A 45 32.70 1.00 4.38
N TRP A 46 33.68 1.87 4.13
CA TRP A 46 33.82 2.63 2.89
C TRP A 46 34.60 1.88 1.79
N GLY A 47 35.30 0.81 2.13
CA GLY A 47 36.18 0.09 1.21
C GLY A 47 37.43 0.87 0.78
N ARG A 48 37.92 1.78 1.64
CA ARG A 48 39.03 2.70 1.33
C ARG A 48 40.27 2.44 2.19
N PRO A 49 41.50 2.59 1.66
CA PRO A 49 42.73 2.49 2.44
C PRO A 49 42.77 3.59 3.51
N ILE A 50 43.20 3.25 4.73
CA ILE A 50 43.02 4.12 5.91
C ILE A 50 43.72 5.49 5.82
N GLU A 51 44.76 5.62 5.01
CA GLU A 51 45.43 6.91 4.78
C GLU A 51 44.65 7.86 3.84
N GLU A 52 43.83 7.32 2.92
CA GLU A 52 42.86 8.11 2.14
C GLU A 52 41.75 8.64 3.07
N VAL A 53 41.27 7.77 3.96
CA VAL A 53 40.27 8.10 4.99
C VAL A 53 40.77 9.16 5.97
N ARG A 54 42.05 9.07 6.40
CA ARG A 54 42.70 10.09 7.21
C ARG A 54 42.78 11.44 6.50
N ARG A 55 43.27 11.48 5.27
CA ARG A 55 43.39 12.73 4.49
C ARG A 55 42.04 13.45 4.35
N VAL A 56 40.95 12.71 4.12
CA VAL A 56 39.59 13.27 4.04
C VAL A 56 39.12 13.77 5.41
N ALA A 57 39.36 13.01 6.47
CA ALA A 57 39.03 13.44 7.84
C ALA A 57 39.80 14.70 8.26
N GLU A 58 41.12 14.75 8.04
CA GLU A 58 41.99 15.90 8.31
C GLU A 58 41.47 17.16 7.61
N GLY A 59 41.12 17.04 6.32
CA GLY A 59 40.54 18.14 5.55
C GLY A 59 39.19 18.65 6.09
N LEU A 60 38.41 17.82 6.77
CA LEU A 60 37.12 18.19 7.38
C LEU A 60 37.25 18.65 8.84
N ILE A 61 38.23 18.14 9.58
CA ILE A 61 38.59 18.59 10.93
C ILE A 61 39.21 19.99 10.86
N ALA A 62 40.08 20.26 9.88
CA ALA A 62 40.64 21.60 9.63
C ALA A 62 39.55 22.64 9.30
N ARG A 63 38.48 22.23 8.59
CA ARG A 63 37.27 23.02 8.34
C ARG A 63 36.22 22.93 9.46
N ARG A 64 36.56 22.32 10.62
CA ARG A 64 35.70 22.14 11.82
C ARG A 64 34.34 21.45 11.59
N PHE A 65 34.15 20.69 10.51
CA PHE A 65 32.91 19.91 10.30
C PHE A 65 32.85 18.63 11.13
N ILE A 66 34.01 18.12 11.56
CA ILE A 66 34.15 16.92 12.37
C ILE A 66 35.11 17.23 13.51
N LEU A 67 34.83 16.70 14.70
CA LEU A 67 35.70 16.78 15.86
C LEU A 67 36.30 15.40 16.18
N LEU A 68 37.58 15.42 16.55
CA LEU A 68 38.18 14.35 17.36
C LEU A 68 37.76 14.60 18.82
N PRO A 69 37.11 13.65 19.51
CA PRO A 69 36.95 13.76 20.94
C PRO A 69 38.33 13.66 21.59
N GLU A 70 38.71 14.67 22.37
CA GLU A 70 39.95 14.63 23.13
C GLU A 70 39.94 13.44 24.10
N GLY A 71 41.12 12.84 24.28
CA GLY A 71 41.26 11.61 25.04
C GLY A 71 40.98 11.84 26.52
N GLY A 72 39.76 11.51 26.97
CA GLY A 72 39.41 11.45 28.38
C GLY A 72 40.27 10.45 29.13
N ALA A 73 41.39 10.92 29.69
CA ALA A 73 42.11 10.22 30.75
C ALA A 73 41.14 9.99 31.93
N GLY A 74 41.28 8.84 32.59
CA GLY A 74 40.25 8.33 33.50
C GLY A 74 39.98 9.22 34.72
N THR A 75 38.78 9.07 35.27
CA THR A 75 38.41 9.65 36.57
C THR A 75 39.34 9.14 37.67
N SER A 76 40.18 10.04 38.19
CA SER A 76 40.73 9.96 39.55
C SER A 76 40.24 11.17 40.34
N ALA A 77 40.18 11.05 41.66
CA ALA A 77 39.44 11.97 42.51
C ALA A 77 40.25 13.19 42.99
N ASP A 78 39.50 14.22 43.39
CA ASP A 78 39.81 15.22 44.42
C ASP A 78 41.12 16.03 44.28
N THR A 79 40.99 17.35 44.02
CA THR A 79 41.37 18.34 45.03
C THR A 79 40.83 19.76 44.76
N ARG A 80 40.68 20.50 45.87
CA ARG A 80 40.09 21.84 45.99
C ARG A 80 40.99 22.95 45.44
N ARG A 81 40.39 24.00 44.86
CA ARG A 81 40.61 25.45 45.15
C ARG A 81 39.79 26.29 44.15
N THR A 82 38.75 27.03 44.55
CA THR A 82 38.76 28.37 45.16
C THR A 82 39.43 29.46 44.30
N SER A 83 38.58 30.18 43.56
CA SER A 83 38.48 31.67 43.45
C SER A 83 39.69 32.56 43.09
N SER A 84 39.34 33.61 42.34
CA SER A 84 39.92 34.97 42.34
C SER A 84 41.35 35.21 41.82
N SER A 85 41.42 35.86 40.65
CA SER A 85 42.38 36.91 40.26
C SER A 85 42.51 38.00 41.34
N PRO A 86 43.52 38.91 41.35
CA PRO A 86 43.81 39.86 40.25
C PRO A 86 45.34 40.12 40.04
N PRO A 87 45.88 41.35 39.78
CA PRO A 87 46.08 41.88 38.42
C PRO A 87 47.47 42.53 38.13
N ALA A 88 47.55 43.20 36.97
CA ALA A 88 48.28 44.44 36.66
C ALA A 88 49.72 44.42 36.09
N ASP A 89 49.84 45.12 34.95
CA ASP A 89 50.87 46.07 34.47
C ASP A 89 52.37 45.68 34.37
N GLY A 90 52.97 46.02 33.21
CA GLY A 90 54.43 45.92 32.97
C GLY A 90 54.87 46.07 31.50
N ASP A 91 55.39 47.25 31.16
CA ASP A 91 56.15 47.63 29.94
C ASP A 91 57.32 46.67 29.55
N ALA A 92 57.90 46.64 28.34
CA ALA A 92 57.74 47.42 27.10
C ALA A 92 58.46 46.73 25.89
N THR A 93 58.53 47.42 24.73
CA THR A 93 59.42 47.21 23.55
C THR A 93 58.99 46.17 22.50
N ALA A 94 59.15 46.41 21.18
CA ALA A 94 59.43 47.66 20.44
C ALA A 94 59.12 47.57 18.92
N ALA A 95 58.86 48.75 18.33
CA ALA A 95 59.09 49.16 16.93
C ALA A 95 58.38 48.43 15.75
N ALA A 96 58.06 49.24 14.73
CA ALA A 96 57.53 48.82 13.42
C ALA A 96 58.30 49.56 12.28
N PRO A 97 57.76 49.84 11.07
CA PRO A 97 58.14 49.10 9.86
C PRO A 97 58.70 49.97 8.71
N SER A 98 59.21 49.36 7.63
CA SER A 98 59.08 49.86 6.23
C SER A 98 59.81 49.00 5.17
N ALA A 99 59.44 49.19 3.90
CA ALA A 99 60.16 48.81 2.67
C ALA A 99 61.03 50.02 2.19
N PRO A 100 61.71 50.10 0.99
CA PRO A 100 61.59 49.26 -0.22
C PRO A 100 62.87 49.01 -1.08
N SER A 101 62.67 48.36 -2.23
CA SER A 101 63.38 48.54 -3.53
C SER A 101 64.89 48.27 -3.71
N SER A 102 65.26 47.44 -4.70
CA SER A 102 65.85 47.87 -6.01
C SER A 102 66.64 46.76 -6.75
N SER A 103 67.07 47.04 -7.99
CA SER A 103 67.36 46.09 -9.08
C SER A 103 68.85 45.98 -9.51
N ARG A 104 69.19 44.95 -10.31
CA ARG A 104 70.38 44.83 -11.20
C ARG A 104 70.19 43.65 -12.20
N ARG A 105 70.72 43.60 -13.45
CA ARG A 105 71.48 44.57 -14.30
C ARG A 105 71.58 44.09 -15.78
N GLU A 106 71.58 45.01 -16.78
CA GLU A 106 72.36 45.08 -18.08
C GLU A 106 72.56 43.84 -19.03
N LYS A 107 72.65 43.89 -20.39
CA LYS A 107 72.50 44.93 -21.47
C LYS A 107 72.37 44.26 -22.91
N PRO A 108 72.55 44.89 -24.13
CA PRO A 108 71.58 44.69 -25.25
C PRO A 108 72.10 44.35 -26.68
N ALA A 109 71.16 44.16 -27.63
CA ALA A 109 71.25 44.20 -29.12
C ALA A 109 69.81 44.03 -29.71
N GLU A 110 69.42 44.30 -30.97
CA GLU A 110 69.75 45.36 -31.96
C GLU A 110 68.61 45.41 -33.04
N VAL A 111 68.63 46.31 -34.06
CA VAL A 111 67.51 46.52 -35.03
C VAL A 111 67.98 46.78 -36.47
N PRO A 112 67.27 46.27 -37.51
CA PRO A 112 66.89 47.11 -38.66
C PRO A 112 65.45 46.86 -39.21
N ALA A 113 64.95 47.82 -40.02
CA ALA A 113 63.72 47.74 -40.82
C ALA A 113 64.03 48.19 -42.29
N PRO A 114 63.13 48.03 -43.30
CA PRO A 114 62.05 49.01 -43.52
C PRO A 114 60.74 48.51 -44.22
N SER A 115 59.84 49.48 -44.47
CA SER A 115 58.46 49.52 -45.04
C SER A 115 58.33 49.14 -46.55
N PRO A 116 57.17 49.31 -47.27
CA PRO A 116 55.82 49.86 -46.94
C PRO A 116 54.64 48.98 -47.51
N SER A 117 53.41 49.38 -47.92
CA SER A 117 52.59 50.62 -48.01
C SER A 117 51.07 50.33 -48.25
N ALA A 118 50.15 51.06 -47.58
CA ALA A 118 48.84 51.57 -48.07
C ALA A 118 47.70 50.60 -48.57
N PRO A 119 46.45 51.08 -48.79
CA PRO A 119 45.59 51.92 -47.92
C PRO A 119 44.13 51.39 -47.75
N SER A 120 43.37 51.96 -46.82
CA SER A 120 41.94 51.64 -46.58
C SER A 120 40.95 52.45 -47.47
N PRO A 121 39.83 51.86 -47.95
CA PRO A 121 38.73 52.59 -48.58
C PRO A 121 37.75 53.22 -47.55
N PRO A 122 36.91 54.20 -47.96
CA PRO A 122 36.17 55.07 -47.03
C PRO A 122 34.77 54.58 -46.62
N LEU A 123 34.23 55.25 -45.60
CA LEU A 123 32.87 55.13 -45.07
C LEU A 123 31.78 55.40 -46.12
N ARG A 124 30.62 54.76 -45.98
CA ARG A 124 29.37 55.15 -46.64
C ARG A 124 28.20 55.03 -45.65
N GLU A 125 27.46 56.12 -45.47
CA GLU A 125 26.34 56.17 -44.52
C GLU A 125 25.01 55.65 -45.09
N LYS A 126 24.00 55.62 -44.22
CA LYS A 126 22.74 54.85 -44.34
C LYS A 126 21.80 55.38 -45.44
N PRO A 127 20.89 54.53 -45.92
CA PRO A 127 19.46 54.84 -45.75
C PRO A 127 18.83 54.14 -44.54
N THR A 128 17.89 54.81 -43.87
CA THR A 128 17.18 54.31 -42.69
C THR A 128 16.01 53.41 -43.05
N GLY A 129 15.91 52.24 -42.40
CA GLY A 129 14.72 51.40 -42.42
C GLY A 129 14.85 50.23 -41.44
N ILE A 130 14.15 50.30 -40.30
CA ILE A 130 14.10 49.22 -39.31
C ILE A 130 12.67 48.67 -39.25
N PRO A 131 12.40 47.51 -39.88
CA PRO A 131 11.30 46.64 -39.47
C PRO A 131 11.65 45.97 -38.12
N PRO A 132 10.65 45.63 -37.27
CA PRO A 132 10.91 45.10 -35.94
C PRO A 132 11.57 43.70 -35.96
N THR A 133 12.24 43.37 -34.86
CA THR A 133 13.00 42.14 -34.68
C THR A 133 12.13 40.87 -34.78
N SER A 134 12.30 40.09 -35.84
CA SER A 134 11.77 38.71 -35.91
C SER A 134 12.56 37.75 -35.01
N ARG A 135 12.23 37.76 -33.72
CA ARG A 135 12.45 36.59 -32.85
C ARG A 135 11.54 35.45 -33.33
N SER A 136 12.01 34.59 -34.24
CA SER A 136 11.54 33.19 -34.39
C SER A 136 12.22 32.48 -35.57
N SER A 137 13.14 31.56 -35.29
CA SER A 137 13.43 30.35 -36.11
C SER A 137 14.46 29.42 -35.46
N MET A 138 14.33 29.16 -34.14
CA MET A 138 14.72 27.82 -33.67
C MET A 138 13.62 26.87 -34.12
N ARG A 139 13.71 26.40 -35.36
CA ARG A 139 12.71 25.49 -35.94
C ARG A 139 12.71 24.21 -35.09
N ALA A 140 11.52 23.74 -34.71
CA ALA A 140 11.37 22.43 -34.09
C ALA A 140 11.94 21.34 -35.04
N LEU A 141 12.16 20.15 -34.50
CA LEU A 141 12.31 18.95 -35.34
C LEU A 141 11.14 18.91 -36.34
N PRO A 142 11.37 18.51 -37.61
CA PRO A 142 10.36 18.63 -38.65
C PRO A 142 9.05 17.98 -38.21
N GLU A 143 7.93 18.68 -38.45
CA GLU A 143 6.60 18.21 -38.11
C GLU A 143 6.30 16.89 -38.84
N VAL A 144 6.57 15.78 -38.15
CA VAL A 144 5.99 14.49 -38.48
C VAL A 144 4.47 14.70 -38.43
N PRO A 145 3.73 14.46 -39.53
CA PRO A 145 2.28 14.57 -39.51
C PRO A 145 1.75 13.72 -38.36
N LEU A 146 1.09 14.37 -37.40
CA LEU A 146 0.49 13.67 -36.28
C LEU A 146 -0.51 12.65 -36.85
N PRO A 147 -0.45 11.36 -36.46
CA PRO A 147 -1.50 10.44 -36.82
C PRO A 147 -2.84 10.97 -36.27
N PRO A 148 -3.98 10.64 -36.90
CA PRO A 148 -5.28 10.94 -36.31
C PRO A 148 -5.34 10.35 -34.89
N ALA A 149 -5.85 11.12 -33.94
CA ALA A 149 -6.00 10.63 -32.59
C ALA A 149 -7.04 9.50 -32.55
N GLU A 150 -6.67 8.39 -31.93
CA GLU A 150 -7.53 7.22 -31.74
C GLU A 150 -8.43 7.40 -30.51
N GLU A 151 -7.98 8.26 -29.59
CA GLU A 151 -8.61 8.53 -28.30
C GLU A 151 -8.34 9.99 -27.92
N GLU A 152 -9.40 10.74 -27.63
CA GLU A 152 -9.32 12.14 -27.16
C GLU A 152 -10.21 12.34 -25.94
N GLY A 153 -9.79 13.18 -25.00
CA GLY A 153 -10.56 13.44 -23.80
C GLY A 153 -10.10 14.64 -22.97
N LYS A 154 -10.74 14.82 -21.81
CA LYS A 154 -10.31 15.76 -20.77
C LYS A 154 -9.60 15.00 -19.65
N TRP A 155 -8.65 15.66 -18.99
CA TRP A 155 -7.97 15.13 -17.81
C TRP A 155 -7.93 16.18 -16.69
N ASP A 156 -7.84 15.70 -15.45
CA ASP A 156 -7.25 16.42 -14.33
C ASP A 156 -5.95 15.71 -13.90
N LEU A 157 -5.18 16.32 -13.00
CA LEU A 157 -3.88 15.80 -12.57
C LEU A 157 -3.92 14.30 -12.20
N ASP A 158 -5.01 13.84 -11.58
CA ASP A 158 -5.15 12.48 -11.10
C ASP A 158 -5.48 11.51 -12.25
N GLY A 159 -6.34 11.94 -13.18
CA GLY A 159 -6.55 11.27 -14.46
C GLY A 159 -5.31 11.20 -15.36
N LEU A 160 -4.42 12.20 -15.31
CA LEU A 160 -3.14 12.14 -16.04
C LEU A 160 -2.23 11.04 -15.49
N PHE A 161 -2.09 10.90 -14.16
CA PHE A 161 -1.33 9.78 -13.59
C PHE A 161 -1.96 8.42 -13.93
N HIS A 162 -3.30 8.34 -13.97
CA HIS A 162 -4.00 7.13 -14.40
C HIS A 162 -3.64 6.74 -15.85
N LEU A 163 -3.79 7.67 -16.80
CA LEU A 163 -3.41 7.48 -18.21
C LEU A 163 -1.95 7.03 -18.34
N LEU A 164 -1.01 7.73 -17.68
CA LEU A 164 0.42 7.37 -17.72
C LEU A 164 0.67 5.92 -17.25
N ASN A 165 0.06 5.52 -16.14
CA ASN A 165 0.21 4.16 -15.59
C ASN A 165 -0.49 3.09 -16.47
N GLU A 166 -1.62 3.41 -17.09
CA GLU A 166 -2.33 2.55 -18.04
C GLU A 166 -1.48 2.27 -19.28
N ARG A 167 -0.89 3.32 -19.91
CA ARG A 167 -0.02 3.13 -21.08
C ARG A 167 1.21 2.29 -20.75
N HIS A 168 1.69 2.32 -19.50
CA HIS A 168 2.69 1.37 -19.01
C HIS A 168 2.16 -0.06 -18.91
N ARG A 169 1.04 -0.26 -18.21
CA ARG A 169 0.43 -1.59 -17.96
C ARG A 169 0.16 -2.35 -19.26
N HIS A 170 -0.36 -1.66 -20.27
CA HIS A 170 -0.65 -2.23 -21.59
C HIS A 170 0.54 -2.20 -22.57
N ARG A 171 1.74 -1.81 -22.11
CA ARG A 171 2.99 -1.73 -22.90
C ARG A 171 2.85 -0.99 -24.24
N GLN A 172 2.04 0.06 -24.28
CA GLN A 172 1.71 0.73 -25.54
C GLN A 172 2.90 1.52 -26.12
N THR A 173 2.97 1.60 -27.45
CA THR A 173 3.94 2.42 -28.20
C THR A 173 3.16 3.47 -28.98
N GLY A 174 3.48 4.75 -28.80
CA GLY A 174 2.62 5.83 -29.29
C GLY A 174 3.01 7.21 -28.79
N LEU A 175 2.13 8.17 -29.03
CA LEU A 175 2.27 9.56 -28.63
C LEU A 175 1.05 9.97 -27.80
N LEU A 176 1.29 10.33 -26.53
CA LEU A 176 0.32 11.04 -25.70
C LEU A 176 0.60 12.54 -25.80
N THR A 177 -0.33 13.30 -26.38
CA THR A 177 -0.30 14.77 -26.38
C THR A 177 -1.21 15.27 -25.26
N VAL A 178 -0.70 16.09 -24.34
CA VAL A 178 -1.49 16.74 -23.29
C VAL A 178 -1.42 18.25 -23.45
N GLU A 179 -2.57 18.91 -23.47
CA GLU A 179 -2.76 20.34 -23.69
C GLU A 179 -3.39 20.99 -22.44
N ASN A 180 -2.91 22.15 -22.02
CA ASN A 180 -3.57 22.97 -21.00
C ASN A 180 -4.55 23.98 -21.63
N GLU A 181 -5.37 24.61 -20.78
CA GLU A 181 -6.35 25.63 -21.21
C GLU A 181 -5.69 26.92 -21.75
N GLY A 182 -4.40 27.14 -21.50
CA GLY A 182 -3.60 28.25 -22.02
C GLY A 182 -2.97 28.01 -23.40
N GLY A 183 -3.16 26.82 -23.99
CA GLY A 183 -2.61 26.47 -25.31
C GLY A 183 -1.16 25.96 -25.30
N GLU A 184 -0.58 25.66 -24.13
CA GLU A 184 0.67 24.90 -24.06
C GLU A 184 0.36 23.40 -24.21
N ALA A 185 1.20 22.68 -24.95
CA ALA A 185 1.10 21.23 -25.13
C ALA A 185 2.43 20.52 -24.82
N ARG A 186 2.34 19.33 -24.22
CA ARG A 186 3.46 18.38 -24.08
C ARG A 186 3.18 17.13 -24.91
N ARG A 187 4.13 16.74 -25.75
CA ARG A 187 4.08 15.54 -26.60
C ARG A 187 4.98 14.46 -25.99
N LEU A 188 4.40 13.49 -25.30
CA LEU A 188 5.08 12.40 -24.59
C LEU A 188 5.16 11.15 -25.48
N TYR A 189 6.37 10.72 -25.83
CA TYR A 189 6.59 9.57 -26.71
C TYR A 189 6.84 8.29 -25.88
N PHE A 190 5.98 7.31 -26.08
CA PHE A 190 5.99 6.01 -25.40
C PHE A 190 6.49 4.90 -26.30
N HIS A 191 7.20 3.94 -25.71
CA HIS A 191 7.62 2.70 -26.35
C HIS A 191 7.63 1.56 -25.34
N GLU A 192 6.88 0.50 -25.64
CA GLU A 192 6.65 -0.64 -24.73
C GLU A 192 6.18 -0.20 -23.33
N GLY A 193 5.36 0.85 -23.26
CA GLY A 193 4.88 1.46 -22.02
C GLY A 193 5.92 2.29 -21.25
N ASN A 194 7.14 2.43 -21.75
CA ASN A 194 8.18 3.26 -21.16
C ASN A 194 8.23 4.62 -21.86
N LEU A 195 8.57 5.68 -21.10
CA LEU A 195 8.65 7.03 -21.65
C LEU A 195 10.05 7.29 -22.19
N VAL A 196 10.13 7.79 -23.43
CA VAL A 196 11.39 7.95 -24.17
C VAL A 196 11.81 9.42 -24.25
N THR A 197 10.85 10.30 -24.52
CA THR A 197 11.08 11.75 -24.49
C THR A 197 9.77 12.51 -24.33
N ILE A 198 9.89 13.77 -23.94
CA ILE A 198 8.79 14.74 -23.96
C ILE A 198 9.25 15.92 -24.82
N GLN A 199 8.43 16.34 -25.78
CA GLN A 199 8.59 17.62 -26.48
C GLN A 199 7.60 18.66 -25.92
N SER A 200 7.94 19.94 -26.06
CA SER A 200 7.20 21.06 -25.44
C SER A 200 6.84 22.07 -26.50
N GLU A 201 5.57 22.51 -26.48
CA GLU A 201 5.00 23.47 -27.41
C GLU A 201 4.24 24.54 -26.60
N PRO A 202 4.57 25.84 -26.70
CA PRO A 202 5.73 26.39 -27.40
C PRO A 202 7.07 25.87 -26.85
N PHE A 203 8.12 25.96 -27.65
CA PHE A 203 9.46 25.54 -27.29
C PHE A 203 10.05 26.41 -26.18
N ASP A 204 10.33 25.82 -25.00
CA ASP A 204 11.07 26.48 -23.92
C ASP A 204 12.59 26.25 -24.05
N PRO A 205 13.41 27.31 -24.28
CA PRO A 205 14.86 27.21 -24.27
C PRO A 205 15.45 26.69 -22.95
N GLU A 206 14.80 26.94 -21.81
CA GLU A 206 15.27 26.47 -20.49
C GLU A 206 15.10 24.97 -20.28
N GLU A 207 14.29 24.30 -21.10
CA GLU A 207 14.14 22.84 -21.11
C GLU A 207 15.07 22.16 -22.12
N CYS A 208 16.00 22.89 -22.73
CA CYS A 208 16.94 22.31 -23.70
C CYS A 208 18.04 21.50 -23.02
N LEU A 209 18.27 20.28 -23.50
CA LEU A 209 19.33 19.37 -23.06
C LEU A 209 20.70 20.05 -22.96
N GLY A 210 21.04 20.93 -23.89
CA GLY A 210 22.28 21.72 -23.84
C GLY A 210 22.35 22.64 -22.60
N ARG A 211 21.30 23.41 -22.30
CA ARG A 211 21.26 24.27 -21.09
C ARG A 211 21.26 23.44 -19.81
N ILE A 212 20.58 22.29 -19.80
CA ILE A 212 20.55 21.36 -18.67
C ILE A 212 21.95 20.81 -18.39
N LEU A 213 22.65 20.29 -19.41
CA LEU A 213 24.02 19.77 -19.27
C LEU A 213 25.03 20.84 -18.84
N VAL A 214 24.87 22.10 -19.30
CA VAL A 214 25.68 23.24 -18.82
C VAL A 214 25.38 23.57 -17.36
N ARG A 215 24.10 23.62 -16.97
CA ARG A 215 23.68 23.89 -15.58
C ARG A 215 24.08 22.79 -14.60
N GLU A 216 24.18 21.55 -15.07
CA GLU A 216 24.73 20.41 -14.32
C GLU A 216 26.26 20.36 -14.33
N GLY A 217 26.96 21.35 -14.91
CA GLY A 217 28.42 21.38 -15.01
C GLY A 217 29.04 20.27 -15.86
N SER A 218 28.23 19.57 -16.66
CA SER A 218 28.67 18.41 -17.45
C SER A 218 29.36 18.79 -18.77
N ILE A 219 29.12 20.02 -19.25
CA ILE A 219 29.80 20.65 -20.40
C ILE A 219 29.90 22.15 -20.18
N ALA A 220 30.94 22.78 -20.75
CA ALA A 220 31.05 24.24 -20.80
C ALA A 220 30.04 24.83 -21.80
N ARG A 221 29.66 26.10 -21.61
CA ARG A 221 28.62 26.77 -22.41
C ARG A 221 29.01 26.89 -23.89
N GLU A 222 30.27 27.18 -24.12
CA GLU A 222 30.91 27.40 -25.41
C GLU A 222 30.84 26.13 -26.26
N VAL A 223 30.87 24.95 -25.63
CA VAL A 223 30.71 23.66 -26.32
C VAL A 223 29.29 23.50 -26.86
N VAL A 224 28.26 23.91 -26.11
CA VAL A 224 26.88 23.89 -26.63
C VAL A 224 26.72 24.87 -27.79
N GLU A 225 27.25 26.08 -27.65
CA GLU A 225 27.16 27.11 -28.69
C GLU A 225 27.92 26.70 -29.98
N GLN A 226 29.00 25.93 -29.87
CA GLN A 226 29.70 25.30 -31.01
C GLN A 226 28.96 24.09 -31.61
N THR A 227 28.29 23.25 -30.81
CA THR A 227 27.60 22.05 -31.33
C THR A 227 26.20 22.34 -31.89
N VAL A 228 25.53 23.45 -31.51
CA VAL A 228 24.20 23.82 -32.03
C VAL A 228 24.15 23.95 -33.56
N PRO A 229 25.05 24.70 -34.25
CA PRO A 229 25.05 24.79 -35.71
C PRO A 229 25.25 23.43 -36.39
N VAL A 230 26.21 22.63 -35.93
CA VAL A 230 26.49 21.29 -36.48
C VAL A 230 25.27 20.36 -36.32
N ALA A 231 24.54 20.44 -35.20
CA ALA A 231 23.31 19.69 -34.99
C ALA A 231 22.18 20.13 -35.95
N GLN A 232 22.09 21.43 -36.29
CA GLN A 232 21.14 21.97 -37.27
C GLN A 232 21.50 21.53 -38.69
N GLU A 233 22.76 21.68 -39.11
CA GLU A 233 23.26 21.30 -40.45
C GLU A 233 23.11 19.79 -40.72
N THR A 234 23.40 18.95 -39.72
CA THR A 234 23.29 17.49 -39.84
C THR A 234 21.88 16.94 -39.59
N GLY A 235 20.93 17.78 -39.17
CA GLY A 235 19.57 17.38 -38.78
C GLY A 235 19.51 16.44 -37.57
N ARG A 236 20.56 16.41 -36.73
CA ARG A 236 20.70 15.48 -35.59
C ARG A 236 20.30 16.12 -34.27
N ALA A 237 19.73 15.33 -33.37
CA ALA A 237 19.53 15.76 -31.99
C ALA A 237 20.87 16.11 -31.31
N ILE A 238 20.96 17.29 -30.68
CA ILE A 238 22.21 17.83 -30.10
C ILE A 238 22.92 16.86 -29.15
N GLY A 239 22.19 16.05 -28.38
CA GLY A 239 22.75 15.03 -27.49
C GLY A 239 23.47 13.89 -28.21
N ARG A 240 23.07 13.56 -29.45
CA ARG A 240 23.78 12.59 -30.31
C ARG A 240 25.08 13.18 -30.83
N GLU A 241 25.06 14.45 -31.20
CA GLU A 241 26.23 15.14 -31.77
C GLU A 241 27.28 15.44 -30.69
N LEU A 242 26.89 15.88 -29.49
CA LEU A 242 27.78 15.99 -28.32
C LEU A 242 28.44 14.64 -27.94
N LEU A 243 27.74 13.52 -28.13
CA LEU A 243 28.28 12.18 -27.89
C LEU A 243 29.26 11.75 -28.99
N LEU A 244 28.96 12.03 -30.26
CA LEU A 244 29.85 11.75 -31.40
C LEU A 244 31.15 12.58 -31.34
N GLN A 245 31.05 13.84 -30.91
CA GLN A 245 32.18 14.74 -30.70
C GLN A 245 32.97 14.44 -29.40
N GLY A 246 32.64 13.37 -28.68
CA GLY A 246 33.31 12.96 -27.44
C GLY A 246 33.15 13.95 -26.27
N ARG A 247 32.29 14.95 -26.39
CA ARG A 247 32.10 16.03 -25.40
C ARG A 247 31.34 15.57 -24.17
N ILE A 248 30.50 14.54 -24.31
CA ILE A 248 29.80 13.85 -23.22
C ILE A 248 29.92 12.34 -23.39
N ASN A 249 29.88 11.60 -22.29
CA ASN A 249 29.74 10.14 -22.31
C ASN A 249 28.26 9.70 -22.25
N ARG A 250 27.99 8.42 -22.56
CA ARG A 250 26.63 7.86 -22.58
C ARG A 250 25.87 8.02 -21.24
N ARG A 251 26.56 7.91 -20.09
CA ARG A 251 25.92 8.06 -18.76
C ARG A 251 25.50 9.51 -18.52
N ALA A 252 26.35 10.48 -18.86
CA ALA A 252 26.03 11.90 -18.78
C ALA A 252 24.86 12.28 -19.72
N LEU A 253 24.86 11.75 -20.96
CA LEU A 253 23.73 11.93 -21.88
C LEU A 253 22.42 11.36 -21.31
N GLN A 254 22.42 10.12 -20.82
CA GLN A 254 21.24 9.51 -20.22
C GLN A 254 20.76 10.29 -18.98
N LYS A 255 21.68 10.77 -18.13
CA LYS A 255 21.35 11.62 -16.98
C LYS A 255 20.69 12.94 -17.44
N GLY A 256 21.27 13.64 -18.41
CA GLY A 256 20.73 14.91 -18.92
C GLY A 256 19.36 14.76 -19.59
N ILE A 257 19.13 13.68 -20.35
CA ILE A 257 17.80 13.39 -20.92
C ILE A 257 16.80 13.06 -19.80
N MET A 258 17.21 12.31 -18.76
CA MET A 258 16.33 12.04 -17.61
C MET A 258 15.90 13.35 -16.91
N HIS A 259 16.82 14.27 -16.61
CA HIS A 259 16.47 15.55 -15.98
C HIS A 259 15.67 16.47 -16.93
N GLN A 260 15.86 16.35 -18.25
CA GLN A 260 15.00 17.01 -19.24
C GLN A 260 13.57 16.47 -19.19
N ILE A 261 13.38 15.16 -19.08
CA ILE A 261 12.07 14.52 -18.94
C ILE A 261 11.44 14.90 -17.59
N GLU A 262 12.16 14.76 -16.47
CA GLU A 262 11.68 15.16 -15.13
C GLU A 262 11.20 16.62 -15.11
N LYS A 263 11.97 17.56 -15.69
CA LYS A 263 11.57 18.98 -15.78
C LYS A 263 10.34 19.19 -16.67
N ARG A 264 10.25 18.52 -17.81
CA ARG A 264 9.11 18.64 -18.75
C ARG A 264 7.82 18.03 -18.20
N LEU A 265 7.94 16.94 -17.46
CA LEU A 265 6.82 16.25 -16.82
C LEU A 265 6.32 17.03 -15.60
N LEU A 266 7.23 17.65 -14.82
CA LEU A 266 6.85 18.56 -13.74
C LEU A 266 5.94 19.69 -14.25
N ARG A 267 6.24 20.29 -15.41
CA ARG A 267 5.39 21.33 -16.01
C ARG A 267 3.98 20.83 -16.35
N ALA A 268 3.84 19.60 -16.85
CA ALA A 268 2.53 18.99 -17.03
C ALA A 268 1.79 18.75 -15.68
N PHE A 269 2.52 18.48 -14.59
CA PHE A 269 1.97 18.33 -13.24
C PHE A 269 1.72 19.67 -12.50
N GLU A 270 2.20 20.79 -13.02
CA GLU A 270 1.85 22.13 -12.52
C GLU A 270 0.43 22.51 -12.96
N TRP A 271 0.01 22.06 -14.15
CA TRP A 271 -1.33 22.22 -14.71
C TRP A 271 -2.36 21.36 -13.95
N GLU A 272 -3.53 21.93 -13.60
CA GLU A 272 -4.54 21.20 -12.82
C GLU A 272 -5.48 20.35 -13.69
N ARG A 273 -5.77 20.84 -14.92
CA ARG A 273 -6.70 20.25 -15.90
C ARG A 273 -6.24 20.55 -17.32
N GLY A 274 -6.72 19.74 -18.27
CA GLY A 274 -6.44 19.91 -19.69
C GLY A 274 -7.22 18.97 -20.60
N ARG A 275 -6.77 18.89 -21.85
CA ARG A 275 -7.19 17.87 -22.84
C ARG A 275 -6.04 16.92 -23.15
N TYR A 276 -6.35 15.68 -23.48
CA TYR A 276 -5.36 14.73 -23.99
C TYR A 276 -5.81 14.14 -25.31
N ARG A 277 -4.83 13.71 -26.11
CA ARG A 277 -5.01 13.02 -27.39
C ARG A 277 -3.95 11.92 -27.49
N TRP A 278 -4.36 10.68 -27.74
CA TRP A 278 -3.47 9.55 -27.96
C TRP A 278 -3.48 9.13 -29.44
N ALA A 279 -2.29 8.81 -29.96
CA ALA A 279 -2.11 8.17 -31.26
C ALA A 279 -1.09 7.03 -31.12
N THR A 280 -1.50 5.80 -31.44
CA THR A 280 -0.59 4.65 -31.51
C THR A 280 0.42 4.84 -32.65
N LEU A 281 1.66 4.41 -32.43
CA LEU A 281 2.74 4.52 -33.41
C LEU A 281 3.34 3.13 -33.70
N PRO A 282 3.62 2.77 -34.97
CA PRO A 282 4.26 1.50 -35.32
C PRO A 282 5.72 1.42 -34.85
N GLY A 283 6.29 2.54 -34.41
CA GLY A 283 7.63 2.66 -33.84
C GLY A 283 7.96 4.12 -33.53
N ILE A 284 9.06 4.35 -32.80
CA ILE A 284 9.52 5.72 -32.49
C ILE A 284 10.11 6.36 -33.75
N PRO A 285 9.78 7.63 -34.08
CA PRO A 285 10.46 8.37 -35.14
C PRO A 285 12.00 8.39 -34.96
N PRO A 286 12.80 8.09 -36.01
CA PRO A 286 14.26 7.87 -35.89
C PRO A 286 15.07 9.14 -35.52
N GLN A 287 14.43 10.31 -35.53
CA GLN A 287 14.98 11.58 -35.04
C GLN A 287 15.02 11.64 -33.50
N ILE A 288 14.19 10.85 -32.82
CA ILE A 288 14.13 10.77 -31.36
C ILE A 288 15.23 9.82 -30.87
N LEU A 289 15.99 10.26 -29.87
CA LEU A 289 17.08 9.47 -29.29
C LEU A 289 16.48 8.42 -28.33
N GLY A 290 16.25 7.22 -28.85
CA GLY A 290 15.55 6.11 -28.20
C GLY A 290 16.21 5.58 -26.93
N VAL A 291 16.08 6.31 -25.82
CA VAL A 291 16.44 5.85 -24.47
C VAL A 291 15.15 5.60 -23.71
N ASN A 292 14.74 4.34 -23.59
CA ASN A 292 13.61 3.96 -22.74
C ASN A 292 13.98 4.21 -21.27
N PHE A 293 13.22 5.05 -20.58
CA PHE A 293 13.32 5.24 -19.14
C PHE A 293 12.10 4.58 -18.45
N PRO A 294 12.30 3.74 -17.40
CA PRO A 294 11.19 3.12 -16.70
C PRO A 294 10.27 4.17 -16.08
N LEU A 295 8.99 4.16 -16.46
CA LEU A 295 8.07 5.26 -16.16
C LEU A 295 7.96 5.55 -14.66
N HIS A 296 7.86 4.52 -13.83
CA HIS A 296 7.82 4.66 -12.37
C HIS A 296 9.03 5.41 -11.79
N LEU A 297 10.24 5.25 -12.34
CA LEU A 297 11.43 5.97 -11.87
C LEU A 297 11.36 7.46 -12.22
N ILE A 298 10.79 7.80 -13.39
CA ILE A 298 10.58 9.18 -13.82
C ILE A 298 9.52 9.84 -12.93
N LEU A 299 8.38 9.19 -12.73
CA LEU A 299 7.29 9.66 -11.87
C LEU A 299 7.79 9.84 -10.44
N PHE A 300 8.48 8.84 -9.89
CA PHE A 300 9.11 8.89 -8.57
C PHE A 300 10.06 10.08 -8.46
N ASN A 301 11.06 10.21 -9.34
CA ASN A 301 12.04 11.30 -9.27
C ASN A 301 11.38 12.68 -9.40
N THR A 302 10.47 12.85 -10.36
CA THR A 302 9.78 14.13 -10.63
C THR A 302 9.03 14.60 -9.39
N ILE A 303 8.23 13.72 -8.78
CA ILE A 303 7.48 14.04 -7.57
C ILE A 303 8.42 14.24 -6.37
N TRP A 304 9.36 13.30 -6.15
CA TRP A 304 10.23 13.30 -4.97
C TRP A 304 11.12 14.55 -4.91
N ARG A 305 11.70 14.95 -6.04
CA ARG A 305 12.67 16.04 -6.14
C ARG A 305 12.02 17.41 -6.29
N HIS A 306 10.96 17.52 -7.09
CA HIS A 306 10.54 18.81 -7.64
C HIS A 306 9.09 19.19 -7.37
N TYR A 307 8.19 18.26 -7.03
CA TYR A 307 6.79 18.61 -6.79
C TYR A 307 6.60 19.30 -5.41
N PRO A 308 5.83 20.41 -5.33
CA PRO A 308 5.70 21.20 -4.10
C PRO A 308 5.09 20.42 -2.93
N ILE A 309 5.74 20.47 -1.77
CA ILE A 309 5.27 19.78 -0.55
C ILE A 309 3.95 20.37 -0.03
N GLU A 310 3.67 21.63 -0.32
CA GLU A 310 2.45 22.35 0.01
C GLU A 310 1.24 21.76 -0.74
N LYS A 311 1.40 21.43 -2.04
CA LYS A 311 0.39 20.73 -2.84
C LYS A 311 0.16 19.30 -2.33
N ILE A 312 1.19 18.62 -1.84
CA ILE A 312 1.07 17.28 -1.24
C ILE A 312 0.33 17.35 0.09
N ARG A 313 0.81 18.20 1.02
CA ARG A 313 0.29 18.31 2.39
C ARG A 313 -1.15 18.82 2.41
N SER A 314 -1.55 19.70 1.49
CA SER A 314 -2.95 20.16 1.37
C SER A 314 -3.92 19.13 0.77
N ARG A 315 -3.41 18.10 0.07
CA ARG A 315 -4.19 16.91 -0.31
C ARG A 315 -4.21 15.89 0.83
N LEU A 316 -3.05 15.51 1.38
CA LEU A 316 -2.95 14.54 2.48
C LEU A 316 -3.62 14.99 3.78
N SER A 317 -3.67 16.29 4.08
CA SER A 317 -4.37 16.79 5.29
C SER A 317 -5.87 16.47 5.27
N ARG A 318 -6.47 16.37 4.07
CA ARG A 318 -7.87 15.96 3.87
C ARG A 318 -8.06 14.44 3.95
N LEU A 319 -6.98 13.67 3.99
CA LEU A 319 -6.94 12.19 3.97
C LEU A 319 -6.30 11.61 5.24
N GLN A 320 -6.12 12.40 6.30
CA GLN A 320 -5.45 12.00 7.54
C GLN A 320 -6.06 10.74 8.19
N ASP A 321 -7.38 10.61 8.14
CA ASP A 321 -8.13 9.48 8.70
C ASP A 321 -8.47 8.41 7.64
N ALA A 322 -8.01 8.59 6.39
CA ALA A 322 -8.12 7.57 5.36
C ALA A 322 -7.09 6.46 5.60
N PHE A 323 -7.48 5.21 5.37
CA PHE A 323 -6.59 4.07 5.43
C PHE A 323 -5.73 3.99 4.16
N VAL A 324 -4.58 3.34 4.27
CA VAL A 324 -3.69 3.03 3.15
C VAL A 324 -3.78 1.55 2.85
N THR A 325 -4.41 1.23 1.72
CA THR A 325 -4.56 -0.14 1.19
C THR A 325 -3.55 -0.35 0.06
N ILE A 326 -2.87 -1.50 0.05
CA ILE A 326 -1.97 -1.89 -1.06
C ILE A 326 -2.79 -2.45 -2.23
N VAL A 327 -2.46 -2.04 -3.46
CA VAL A 327 -3.13 -2.53 -4.68
C VAL A 327 -2.67 -3.96 -4.98
N LYS A 328 -3.63 -4.90 -5.11
CA LYS A 328 -3.37 -6.34 -5.30
C LYS A 328 -2.64 -6.68 -6.62
N ASP A 329 -2.93 -5.94 -7.69
CA ASP A 329 -2.24 -6.04 -8.98
C ASP A 329 -1.79 -4.63 -9.41
N PRO A 330 -0.63 -4.14 -8.93
CA PRO A 330 -0.13 -2.81 -9.22
C PRO A 330 0.54 -2.75 -10.61
N PRO A 331 0.57 -1.59 -11.29
CA PRO A 331 1.20 -1.46 -12.61
C PRO A 331 2.74 -1.57 -12.57
N TYR A 332 3.35 -1.62 -11.38
CA TYR A 332 4.80 -1.78 -11.17
C TYR A 332 5.06 -2.69 -9.97
N ALA A 333 6.16 -3.47 -10.00
CA ALA A 333 6.65 -4.20 -8.83
C ALA A 333 7.21 -3.22 -7.77
N PRO A 334 6.84 -3.28 -6.48
CA PRO A 334 7.34 -2.37 -5.44
C PRO A 334 8.87 -2.29 -5.37
N GLU A 335 9.55 -3.41 -5.59
CA GLU A 335 11.01 -3.57 -5.54
C GLU A 335 11.73 -2.80 -6.66
N SER A 336 11.02 -2.34 -7.69
CA SER A 336 11.60 -1.50 -8.74
C SER A 336 11.93 -0.08 -8.24
N LEU A 337 11.37 0.34 -7.11
CA LEU A 337 11.68 1.61 -6.45
C LEU A 337 13.01 1.51 -5.69
N LYS A 338 14.10 1.79 -6.41
CA LYS A 338 15.51 1.71 -5.95
C LYS A 338 15.88 2.80 -4.92
N PHE A 339 15.22 2.77 -3.76
CA PHE A 339 15.38 3.76 -2.69
C PHE A 339 16.00 3.20 -1.39
N GLY A 340 16.45 1.94 -1.42
CA GLY A 340 17.21 1.30 -0.35
C GLY A 340 16.44 1.09 0.95
N ASP A 341 17.19 0.85 2.03
CA ASP A 341 16.69 0.38 3.34
C ASP A 341 15.57 1.26 3.93
N LEU A 342 15.58 2.57 3.63
CA LEU A 342 14.52 3.49 4.03
C LEU A 342 13.16 3.09 3.44
N PHE A 343 13.10 2.79 2.15
CA PHE A 343 11.87 2.32 1.51
C PHE A 343 11.52 0.90 1.96
N THR A 344 12.50 0.00 2.11
CA THR A 344 12.24 -1.36 2.64
C THR A 344 11.60 -1.32 4.04
N GLY A 345 12.10 -0.45 4.91
CA GLY A 345 11.53 -0.25 6.25
C GLY A 345 10.13 0.38 6.23
N PHE A 346 9.87 1.32 5.31
CA PHE A 346 8.57 1.97 5.15
C PHE A 346 7.52 1.04 4.53
N TRP A 347 7.88 0.35 3.45
CA TRP A 347 7.02 -0.61 2.75
C TRP A 347 6.57 -1.73 3.70
N ARG A 348 7.48 -2.22 4.57
CA ARG A 348 7.15 -3.21 5.59
C ARG A 348 6.01 -2.76 6.51
N ILE A 349 5.96 -1.47 6.89
CA ILE A 349 4.87 -0.93 7.72
C ILE A 349 3.53 -1.02 6.98
N LEU A 350 3.52 -0.68 5.68
CA LEU A 350 2.31 -0.75 4.84
C LEU A 350 1.84 -2.19 4.59
N THR A 351 2.76 -3.16 4.56
CA THR A 351 2.42 -4.59 4.35
C THR A 351 1.96 -5.33 5.62
N GLN A 352 2.10 -4.73 6.81
CA GLN A 352 1.84 -5.42 8.09
C GLN A 352 0.41 -5.25 8.61
N GLU A 353 -0.14 -4.04 8.52
CA GLU A 353 -1.53 -3.73 8.89
C GLU A 353 -2.02 -2.57 8.00
N GLU A 354 -3.30 -2.56 7.65
CA GLU A 354 -3.90 -1.37 7.01
C GLU A 354 -3.99 -0.25 8.04
N LEU A 355 -3.37 0.88 7.74
CA LEU A 355 -3.21 1.99 8.70
C LEU A 355 -3.80 3.30 8.19
N PRO A 356 -4.39 4.12 9.07
CA PRO A 356 -4.73 5.50 8.73
C PRO A 356 -3.45 6.31 8.50
N VAL A 357 -3.51 7.28 7.58
CA VAL A 357 -2.37 8.16 7.25
C VAL A 357 -1.75 8.81 8.49
N THR A 358 -2.55 9.17 9.51
CA THR A 358 -2.07 9.65 10.81
C THR A 358 -1.14 8.66 11.53
N LYS A 359 -1.50 7.38 11.65
CA LYS A 359 -0.66 6.36 12.30
C LYS A 359 0.60 6.06 11.48
N ILE A 360 0.53 6.09 10.14
CA ILE A 360 1.71 5.92 9.27
C ILE A 360 2.70 7.08 9.45
N LEU A 361 2.21 8.33 9.51
CA LEU A 361 3.03 9.52 9.74
C LEU A 361 3.72 9.54 11.13
N LEU A 362 3.29 8.69 12.06
CA LEU A 362 3.88 8.52 13.40
C LEU A 362 4.83 7.31 13.49
N LEU A 363 4.54 6.21 12.78
CA LEU A 363 5.34 4.97 12.81
C LEU A 363 6.46 4.92 11.76
N SER A 364 6.43 5.80 10.76
CA SER A 364 7.41 5.85 9.67
C SER A 364 8.86 5.95 10.17
N ASN A 365 9.74 5.19 9.53
CA ASN A 365 11.21 5.31 9.67
C ASN A 365 11.78 6.54 8.94
N MET A 366 10.95 7.32 8.23
CA MET A 366 11.31 8.54 7.53
C MET A 366 10.77 9.77 8.28
N ASN A 367 11.37 10.95 8.10
CA ASN A 367 10.78 12.19 8.62
C ASN A 367 9.40 12.48 7.99
N LYS A 368 8.61 13.35 8.62
CA LYS A 368 7.23 13.67 8.18
C LYS A 368 7.16 14.09 6.71
N THR A 369 7.99 15.03 6.27
CA THR A 369 8.04 15.53 4.89
C THR A 369 8.32 14.43 3.86
N ASN A 370 9.26 13.53 4.17
CA ASN A 370 9.61 12.40 3.32
C ASN A 370 8.51 11.33 3.31
N THR A 371 7.80 11.15 4.42
CA THR A 371 6.65 10.23 4.52
C THR A 371 5.45 10.76 3.74
N GLU A 372 5.14 12.06 3.86
CA GLU A 372 4.15 12.76 3.05
C GLU A 372 4.46 12.61 1.55
N LYS A 373 5.73 12.78 1.15
CA LYS A 373 6.17 12.53 -0.24
C LYS A 373 6.03 11.06 -0.66
N MET A 374 6.44 10.11 0.19
CA MET A 374 6.40 8.68 -0.15
C MET A 374 4.97 8.19 -0.37
N LEU A 375 4.06 8.53 0.54
CA LEU A 375 2.63 8.24 0.40
C LEU A 375 2.05 8.83 -0.90
N TRP A 376 2.41 10.06 -1.25
CA TRP A 376 1.95 10.69 -2.49
C TRP A 376 2.50 10.02 -3.75
N VAL A 377 3.78 9.62 -3.74
CA VAL A 377 4.40 8.91 -4.87
C VAL A 377 3.76 7.53 -5.06
N LEU A 378 3.57 6.75 -3.99
CA LEU A 378 3.03 5.40 -4.09
C LEU A 378 1.58 5.39 -4.61
N GLU A 379 0.77 6.38 -4.24
CA GLU A 379 -0.59 6.54 -4.78
C GLU A 379 -0.55 6.94 -6.27
N LYS A 380 0.33 7.84 -6.69
CA LYS A 380 0.50 8.22 -8.11
C LYS A 380 1.20 7.19 -8.99
N LEU A 381 1.83 6.19 -8.38
CA LEU A 381 2.27 4.97 -9.06
C LEU A 381 1.21 3.86 -9.07
N GLY A 382 0.05 4.05 -8.43
CA GLY A 382 -0.97 3.00 -8.31
C GLY A 382 -0.52 1.79 -7.48
N LEU A 383 0.42 1.98 -6.55
CA LEU A 383 0.90 0.95 -5.61
C LEU A 383 0.04 0.89 -4.34
N ILE A 384 -0.54 2.02 -3.94
CA ILE A 384 -1.48 2.14 -2.81
C ILE A 384 -2.69 2.98 -3.21
N VAL A 385 -3.78 2.86 -2.46
CA VAL A 385 -4.96 3.74 -2.53
C VAL A 385 -5.29 4.27 -1.13
N PHE A 386 -5.71 5.54 -1.05
CA PHE A 386 -6.26 6.11 0.18
C PHE A 386 -7.74 5.75 0.31
N SER A 387 -8.03 4.67 1.03
CA SER A 387 -9.40 4.21 1.31
C SER A 387 -10.04 5.08 2.39
N LYS A 388 -10.94 5.98 1.97
CA LYS A 388 -11.94 6.56 2.86
C LYS A 388 -13.19 5.70 2.85
N THR A 389 -13.64 5.32 4.05
CA THR A 389 -14.94 4.69 4.37
C THR A 389 -15.18 3.26 3.86
N ALA A 390 -16.15 2.61 4.49
CA ALA A 390 -16.83 1.39 4.05
C ALA A 390 -15.95 0.13 3.97
N GLU A 391 -15.31 -0.21 2.85
CA GLU A 391 -14.83 -1.60 2.62
C GLU A 391 -13.78 -2.10 3.61
N ALA A 392 -12.77 -1.29 3.96
CA ALA A 392 -11.79 -1.67 4.99
C ALA A 392 -12.41 -1.74 6.39
N GLU A 393 -13.43 -0.90 6.64
CA GLU A 393 -14.15 -0.83 7.92
C GLU A 393 -15.16 -1.97 8.07
N GLU A 394 -15.78 -2.41 6.97
CA GLU A 394 -16.67 -3.56 6.91
C GLU A 394 -15.90 -4.88 6.88
N THR A 395 -14.76 -4.97 6.18
CA THR A 395 -13.84 -6.12 6.27
C THR A 395 -13.30 -6.26 7.68
N LYS A 396 -12.90 -5.15 8.33
CA LYS A 396 -12.52 -5.14 9.74
C LYS A 396 -13.68 -5.50 10.67
N LYS A 397 -14.91 -5.06 10.38
CA LYS A 397 -16.11 -5.42 11.15
C LYS A 397 -16.47 -6.89 11.00
N ARG A 398 -16.40 -7.46 9.79
CA ARG A 398 -16.59 -8.90 9.52
C ARG A 398 -15.51 -9.73 10.23
N LEU A 399 -14.24 -9.34 10.11
CA LEU A 399 -13.12 -9.94 10.82
C LEU A 399 -13.36 -9.93 12.34
N GLN A 400 -13.80 -8.79 12.90
CA GLN A 400 -14.09 -8.66 14.32
C GLN A 400 -15.36 -9.43 14.75
N GLU A 401 -16.40 -9.51 13.93
CA GLU A 401 -17.59 -10.35 14.17
C GLU A 401 -17.26 -11.85 14.16
N ILE A 402 -16.37 -12.30 13.26
CA ILE A 402 -15.86 -13.67 13.24
C ILE A 402 -14.98 -13.91 14.48
N GLU A 403 -14.07 -12.99 14.80
CA GLU A 403 -13.17 -13.09 15.96
C GLU A 403 -13.95 -13.12 17.29
N ASP A 404 -14.95 -12.26 17.46
CA ASP A 404 -15.80 -12.22 18.65
C ASP A 404 -16.74 -13.44 18.74
N ARG A 405 -17.14 -14.04 17.60
CA ARG A 405 -17.83 -15.34 17.56
C ARG A 405 -16.92 -16.49 18.02
N VAL A 406 -15.68 -16.55 17.52
CA VAL A 406 -14.67 -17.56 17.93
C VAL A 406 -14.30 -17.42 19.41
N LYS A 407 -14.19 -16.20 19.93
CA LYS A 407 -13.97 -15.92 21.37
C LYS A 407 -15.20 -16.25 22.21
N GLY A 408 -16.40 -15.91 21.74
CA GLY A 408 -17.67 -16.20 22.42
C GLY A 408 -17.92 -17.70 22.57
N ASN A 409 -17.62 -18.47 21.53
CA ASN A 409 -17.71 -19.93 21.53
C ASN A 409 -16.92 -20.60 22.66
N ALA A 410 -15.83 -19.99 23.15
CA ALA A 410 -15.05 -20.50 24.28
C ALA A 410 -15.80 -20.48 25.63
N ARG A 411 -16.98 -19.84 25.72
CA ARG A 411 -17.90 -19.88 26.86
C ARG A 411 -19.28 -20.44 26.53
N ALA A 412 -19.57 -20.67 25.25
CA ALA A 412 -20.86 -21.14 24.77
C ALA A 412 -21.04 -22.65 25.00
N THR A 413 -22.29 -23.12 24.94
CA THR A 413 -22.57 -24.56 24.91
C THR A 413 -22.36 -25.15 23.52
N TYR A 414 -22.11 -26.46 23.41
CA TYR A 414 -21.99 -27.13 22.11
C TYR A 414 -23.25 -27.02 21.23
N PHE A 415 -24.42 -26.72 21.82
CA PHE A 415 -25.64 -26.45 21.08
C PHE A 415 -25.65 -25.02 20.49
N GLU A 416 -25.22 -24.03 21.28
CA GLU A 416 -25.07 -22.63 20.84
C GLU A 416 -24.03 -22.48 19.72
N VAL A 417 -22.88 -23.16 19.81
CA VAL A 417 -21.85 -23.16 18.74
C VAL A 417 -22.42 -23.69 17.42
N LEU A 418 -23.34 -24.66 17.48
CA LEU A 418 -24.04 -25.22 16.32
C LEU A 418 -25.29 -24.41 15.88
N GLY A 419 -25.65 -23.35 16.61
CA GLY A 419 -26.81 -22.52 16.32
C GLY A 419 -28.16 -23.24 16.52
N VAL A 420 -28.22 -24.24 17.41
CA VAL A 420 -29.42 -25.05 17.71
C VAL A 420 -29.82 -24.93 19.19
N HIS A 421 -31.09 -25.18 19.49
CA HIS A 421 -31.55 -25.19 20.87
C HIS A 421 -31.07 -26.48 21.58
N TRP A 422 -30.84 -26.42 22.90
CA TRP A 422 -30.33 -27.57 23.66
C TRP A 422 -31.26 -28.78 23.64
N THR A 423 -32.56 -28.58 23.33
CA THR A 423 -33.58 -29.64 23.25
C THR A 423 -33.57 -30.40 21.92
N CYS A 424 -32.78 -29.96 20.93
CA CYS A 424 -32.85 -30.48 19.57
C CYS A 424 -32.48 -31.95 19.42
N ASN A 425 -33.12 -32.63 18.46
CA ASN A 425 -32.85 -34.01 18.09
C ASN A 425 -31.63 -34.16 17.16
N ASP A 426 -31.23 -35.41 16.87
CA ASP A 426 -30.11 -35.75 15.99
C ASP A 426 -30.26 -35.21 14.55
N GLU A 427 -31.48 -35.23 14.02
CA GLU A 427 -31.79 -34.71 12.69
C GLU A 427 -31.66 -33.17 12.62
N GLU A 428 -32.10 -32.47 13.67
CA GLU A 428 -31.96 -31.02 13.83
C GLU A 428 -30.53 -30.59 14.08
N ILE A 429 -29.78 -31.30 14.93
CA ILE A 429 -28.37 -31.04 15.21
C ILE A 429 -27.53 -31.20 13.95
N ARG A 430 -27.80 -32.24 13.13
CA ARG A 430 -27.17 -32.41 11.82
C ARG A 430 -27.50 -31.25 10.87
N LYS A 431 -28.77 -30.80 10.81
CA LYS A 431 -29.18 -29.64 9.99
C LYS A 431 -28.50 -28.34 10.44
N GLY A 432 -28.33 -28.15 11.76
CA GLY A 432 -27.58 -27.02 12.33
C GLY A 432 -26.12 -27.03 11.92
N TYR A 433 -25.43 -28.16 12.13
CA TYR A 433 -24.06 -28.37 11.66
C TYR A 433 -23.90 -28.10 10.15
N GLU A 434 -24.72 -28.73 9.31
CA GLU A 434 -24.68 -28.53 7.86
C GLU A 434 -24.97 -27.07 7.44
N LYS A 435 -25.80 -26.35 8.18
CA LYS A 435 -26.05 -24.92 7.93
C LYS A 435 -24.82 -24.09 8.27
N SER A 436 -24.24 -24.28 9.45
CA SER A 436 -23.05 -23.54 9.92
C SER A 436 -21.84 -23.77 9.01
N ILE A 437 -21.62 -25.00 8.54
CA ILE A 437 -20.55 -25.30 7.58
C ILE A 437 -20.77 -24.58 6.23
N ARG A 438 -21.99 -24.62 5.66
CA ARG A 438 -22.30 -23.89 4.41
C ARG A 438 -22.20 -22.36 4.56
N GLU A 439 -22.46 -21.83 5.76
CA GLU A 439 -22.28 -20.41 6.09
C GLU A 439 -20.80 -20.03 6.08
N ILE A 440 -19.93 -20.85 6.69
CA ILE A 440 -18.47 -20.66 6.70
C ILE A 440 -17.89 -20.80 5.28
N ASP A 441 -18.29 -21.83 4.52
CA ASP A 441 -17.81 -22.05 3.15
C ASP A 441 -18.12 -20.86 2.23
N LYS A 442 -19.32 -20.28 2.35
CA LYS A 442 -19.71 -19.07 1.61
C LYS A 442 -18.88 -17.84 2.00
N LEU A 443 -18.44 -17.73 3.27
CA LEU A 443 -17.55 -16.65 3.71
C LEU A 443 -16.12 -16.83 3.15
N LEU A 444 -15.62 -18.08 3.12
CA LEU A 444 -14.29 -18.42 2.60
C LEU A 444 -14.09 -18.07 1.12
N GLU A 445 -15.15 -18.10 0.29
CA GLU A 445 -15.10 -17.77 -1.15
C GLU A 445 -14.45 -16.40 -1.45
N ASN A 446 -14.65 -15.41 -0.57
CA ASN A 446 -14.21 -14.03 -0.77
C ASN A 446 -13.28 -13.51 0.35
N ALA A 447 -12.87 -14.37 1.29
CA ALA A 447 -12.12 -14.00 2.49
C ALA A 447 -10.66 -13.59 2.21
N SER A 448 -10.18 -12.59 2.95
CA SER A 448 -8.76 -12.28 3.12
C SER A 448 -8.01 -13.37 3.88
N GLU A 449 -6.67 -13.33 3.89
CA GLU A 449 -5.85 -14.34 4.59
C GLU A 449 -6.08 -14.35 6.11
N MET A 450 -6.32 -13.19 6.72
CA MET A 450 -6.64 -13.08 8.15
C MET A 450 -8.08 -13.55 8.47
N GLU A 451 -9.05 -13.29 7.59
CA GLU A 451 -10.40 -13.84 7.76
C GLU A 451 -10.39 -15.37 7.63
N LYS A 452 -9.61 -15.94 6.69
CA LYS A 452 -9.46 -17.39 6.53
C LYS A 452 -8.97 -18.06 7.82
N TYR A 453 -7.90 -17.54 8.43
CA TYR A 453 -7.39 -18.04 9.71
C TYR A 453 -8.49 -18.14 10.80
N TRP A 454 -9.32 -17.12 10.96
CA TRP A 454 -10.40 -17.14 11.95
C TRP A 454 -11.60 -18.00 11.53
N LEU A 455 -11.89 -18.10 10.22
CA LEU A 455 -12.93 -18.99 9.69
C LEU A 455 -12.54 -20.47 9.82
N ASP A 456 -11.27 -20.82 9.66
CA ASP A 456 -10.73 -22.16 9.90
C ASP A 456 -10.83 -22.54 11.39
N GLN A 457 -10.51 -21.60 12.29
CA GLN A 457 -10.72 -21.79 13.74
C GLN A 457 -12.21 -21.89 14.14
N LEU A 458 -13.10 -21.12 13.48
CA LEU A 458 -14.55 -21.25 13.67
C LEU A 458 -15.07 -22.61 13.18
N ARG A 459 -14.55 -23.10 12.04
CA ARG A 459 -14.84 -24.44 11.50
C ARG A 459 -14.40 -25.53 12.47
N GLU A 460 -13.18 -25.46 13.01
CA GLU A 460 -12.66 -26.42 13.99
C GLU A 460 -13.55 -26.49 15.24
N GLN A 461 -14.00 -25.35 15.77
CA GLN A 461 -14.94 -25.29 16.89
C GLN A 461 -16.31 -25.92 16.57
N VAL A 462 -16.85 -25.66 15.37
CA VAL A 462 -18.14 -26.23 14.91
C VAL A 462 -18.04 -27.75 14.70
N GLU A 463 -16.92 -28.24 14.17
CA GLU A 463 -16.65 -29.66 13.97
C GLU A 463 -16.43 -30.38 15.30
N GLU A 464 -15.69 -29.80 16.27
CA GLU A 464 -15.58 -30.38 17.61
C GLU A 464 -16.94 -30.41 18.33
N ALA A 465 -17.68 -29.30 18.32
CA ALA A 465 -18.99 -29.21 18.97
C ALA A 465 -19.95 -30.29 18.44
N TYR A 466 -20.02 -30.46 17.11
CA TYR A 466 -20.79 -31.54 16.49
C TYR A 466 -20.28 -32.93 16.94
N ALA A 467 -18.97 -33.17 16.95
CA ALA A 467 -18.41 -34.43 17.41
C ALA A 467 -18.77 -34.77 18.89
N LYS A 468 -19.01 -33.78 19.76
CA LYS A 468 -19.45 -34.04 21.15
C LYS A 468 -20.95 -34.35 21.29
N VAL A 469 -21.82 -33.82 20.42
CA VAL A 469 -23.30 -33.93 20.57
C VAL A 469 -24.03 -34.65 19.45
N LYS A 470 -23.33 -35.09 18.39
CA LYS A 470 -23.86 -35.93 17.31
C LYS A 470 -24.52 -37.20 17.86
N ASP A 471 -23.79 -37.94 18.70
CA ASP A 471 -24.25 -39.22 19.24
C ASP A 471 -25.10 -39.01 20.50
N TYR A 472 -26.18 -39.78 20.60
CA TYR A 472 -27.22 -39.62 21.63
C TYR A 472 -26.66 -39.71 23.07
N ALA A 473 -25.89 -40.75 23.41
CA ALA A 473 -25.43 -40.94 24.79
C ALA A 473 -24.45 -39.85 25.29
N PRO A 474 -23.44 -39.41 24.51
CA PRO A 474 -22.67 -38.20 24.81
C PRO A 474 -23.54 -36.94 24.98
N ARG A 475 -24.51 -36.73 24.08
CA ARG A 475 -25.44 -35.58 24.12
C ARG A 475 -26.27 -35.55 25.42
N GLN A 476 -26.81 -36.69 25.87
CA GLN A 476 -27.54 -36.76 27.15
C GLN A 476 -26.64 -36.48 28.36
N LYS A 477 -25.42 -37.03 28.36
CA LYS A 477 -24.44 -36.78 29.43
C LYS A 477 -24.04 -35.30 29.49
N TYR A 478 -24.03 -34.61 28.36
CA TYR A 478 -23.78 -33.17 28.29
C TYR A 478 -24.98 -32.35 28.80
N ARG A 479 -26.23 -32.69 28.42
CA ARG A 479 -27.45 -32.04 28.96
C ARG A 479 -27.52 -32.07 30.48
N LYS A 480 -27.32 -33.24 31.10
CA LYS A 480 -27.29 -33.39 32.57
C LYS A 480 -26.11 -32.68 33.26
N LYS A 481 -25.12 -32.17 32.52
CA LYS A 481 -24.06 -31.29 33.03
C LYS A 481 -24.45 -29.80 32.96
N LEU A 482 -25.27 -29.41 31.98
CA LEU A 482 -25.79 -28.05 31.85
C LEU A 482 -26.98 -27.79 32.80
N PHE A 483 -27.89 -28.76 32.88
CA PHE A 483 -29.09 -28.71 33.71
C PHE A 483 -28.97 -29.81 34.78
N SER A 484 -28.65 -29.41 36.01
CA SER A 484 -28.46 -30.32 37.15
C SER A 484 -29.77 -30.76 37.81
N ASP A 485 -30.90 -30.19 37.39
CA ASP A 485 -32.24 -30.47 37.89
C ASP A 485 -33.07 -31.14 36.79
N ASP A 486 -33.40 -32.41 36.98
CA ASP A 486 -34.20 -33.18 36.03
C ASP A 486 -35.65 -32.67 35.93
N THR A 487 -36.17 -31.94 36.93
CA THR A 487 -37.54 -31.40 36.88
C THR A 487 -37.70 -30.30 35.82
N TYR A 488 -36.65 -29.54 35.53
CA TYR A 488 -36.64 -28.56 34.44
C TYR A 488 -36.68 -29.24 33.06
N ILE A 489 -35.97 -30.37 32.92
CA ILE A 489 -35.96 -31.17 31.69
C ILE A 489 -37.35 -31.82 31.46
N GLU A 490 -37.96 -32.34 32.52
CA GLU A 490 -39.32 -32.90 32.48
C GLU A 490 -40.36 -31.81 32.13
N TYR A 491 -40.33 -30.65 32.80
CA TYR A 491 -41.20 -29.51 32.46
C TYR A 491 -41.06 -29.06 30.99
N CYS A 492 -39.83 -29.05 30.44
CA CYS A 492 -39.64 -28.76 29.02
C CYS A 492 -40.23 -29.86 28.11
N ALA A 493 -40.15 -31.13 28.50
CA ALA A 493 -40.74 -32.24 27.73
C ALA A 493 -42.28 -32.15 27.71
N ASP A 494 -42.88 -31.74 28.82
CA ASP A 494 -44.32 -31.53 28.96
C ASP A 494 -44.80 -30.40 28.04
N LEU A 495 -44.08 -29.27 28.02
CA LEU A 495 -44.36 -28.16 27.10
C LEU A 495 -44.23 -28.56 25.61
N PHE A 496 -43.36 -29.51 25.27
CA PHE A 496 -43.30 -30.08 23.91
C PHE A 496 -44.44 -31.06 23.62
N GLN A 497 -44.88 -31.84 24.62
CA GLN A 497 -46.06 -32.70 24.51
C GLN A 497 -47.33 -31.85 24.27
N GLU A 498 -47.59 -30.82 25.08
CA GLU A 498 -48.76 -29.93 24.91
C GLU A 498 -48.80 -29.27 23.51
N LYS A 499 -47.64 -28.83 23.00
CA LYS A 499 -47.51 -28.33 21.62
C LYS A 499 -47.85 -29.39 20.59
N CYS A 500 -47.33 -30.61 20.75
CA CYS A 500 -47.66 -31.73 19.87
C CYS A 500 -49.17 -32.03 19.89
N GLU A 501 -49.81 -32.05 21.05
CA GLU A 501 -51.26 -32.26 21.18
C GLU A 501 -52.05 -31.16 20.44
N SER A 502 -51.67 -29.90 20.63
CA SER A 502 -52.28 -28.76 19.92
C SER A 502 -52.12 -28.84 18.41
N LEU A 503 -50.94 -29.23 17.92
CA LEU A 503 -50.66 -29.41 16.49
C LEU A 503 -51.44 -30.60 15.90
N LEU A 504 -51.47 -31.73 16.60
CA LEU A 504 -52.05 -32.99 16.15
C LEU A 504 -53.58 -32.99 16.18
N PHE A 505 -54.20 -32.44 17.24
CA PHE A 505 -55.64 -32.53 17.48
C PHE A 505 -56.42 -31.28 17.05
N THR A 506 -55.80 -30.09 17.06
CA THR A 506 -56.50 -28.82 16.78
C THR A 506 -56.12 -28.21 15.43
N LYS A 507 -54.84 -28.32 15.02
CA LYS A 507 -54.34 -27.72 13.76
C LYS A 507 -54.20 -28.72 12.61
N GLU A 508 -54.22 -30.02 12.90
CA GLU A 508 -53.89 -31.12 11.98
C GLU A 508 -52.51 -31.00 11.29
N ASP A 509 -51.56 -30.25 11.88
CA ASP A 509 -50.18 -30.16 11.41
C ASP A 509 -49.37 -31.34 11.94
N TYR A 510 -49.54 -32.48 11.26
CA TYR A 510 -48.89 -33.73 11.64
C TYR A 510 -47.36 -33.68 11.48
N ALA A 511 -46.84 -32.86 10.56
CA ALA A 511 -45.41 -32.74 10.27
C ALA A 511 -44.67 -32.01 11.42
N GLN A 512 -45.21 -30.88 11.89
CA GLN A 512 -44.63 -30.20 13.05
C GLN A 512 -44.89 -30.98 14.35
N ALA A 513 -46.05 -31.65 14.50
CA ALA A 513 -46.33 -32.49 15.65
C ALA A 513 -45.27 -33.61 15.84
N ILE A 514 -44.82 -34.23 14.76
CA ILE A 514 -43.72 -35.22 14.78
C ILE A 514 -42.42 -34.62 15.32
N ILE A 515 -42.10 -33.36 14.97
CA ILE A 515 -40.90 -32.67 15.44
C ILE A 515 -40.98 -32.38 16.95
N GLU A 516 -42.07 -31.78 17.42
CA GLU A 516 -42.23 -31.49 18.87
C GLU A 516 -42.22 -32.79 19.70
N ALA A 517 -42.88 -33.86 19.23
CA ALA A 517 -42.88 -35.16 19.91
C ALA A 517 -41.51 -35.85 19.91
N LYS A 518 -40.74 -35.76 18.81
CA LYS A 518 -39.32 -36.19 18.78
C LYS A 518 -38.51 -35.41 19.83
N ASN A 519 -38.71 -34.10 19.94
CA ASN A 519 -37.95 -33.25 20.86
C ASN A 519 -38.29 -33.51 22.34
N ALA A 520 -39.57 -33.79 22.66
CA ALA A 520 -39.97 -34.28 23.98
C ALA A 520 -39.27 -35.59 24.35
N LEU A 521 -39.28 -36.58 23.45
CA LEU A 521 -38.68 -37.91 23.66
C LEU A 521 -37.15 -37.89 23.66
N GLU A 522 -36.55 -36.97 22.92
CA GLU A 522 -35.10 -36.75 22.90
C GLU A 522 -34.60 -36.24 24.26
N ILE A 523 -35.30 -35.32 24.94
CA ILE A 523 -34.88 -34.83 26.26
C ILE A 523 -35.39 -35.69 27.42
N PHE A 524 -36.58 -36.28 27.31
CA PHE A 524 -37.16 -37.14 28.34
C PHE A 524 -37.77 -38.44 27.75
N PRO A 525 -36.95 -39.48 27.50
CA PRO A 525 -37.38 -40.73 26.85
C PRO A 525 -38.45 -41.54 27.60
N GLN A 526 -38.72 -41.18 28.86
CA GLN A 526 -39.75 -41.80 29.68
C GLN A 526 -41.14 -41.19 29.46
N LYS A 527 -41.29 -40.11 28.66
CA LYS A 527 -42.60 -39.54 28.30
C LYS A 527 -43.35 -40.44 27.29
N HIS A 528 -43.95 -41.52 27.80
CA HIS A 528 -44.60 -42.53 26.96
C HIS A 528 -45.83 -41.99 26.21
N GLU A 529 -46.42 -40.89 26.66
CA GLU A 529 -47.55 -40.21 26.00
C GLU A 529 -47.11 -39.46 24.74
N ALA A 530 -45.99 -38.71 24.80
CA ALA A 530 -45.31 -38.17 23.62
C ALA A 530 -44.96 -39.27 22.59
N SER A 531 -44.67 -40.50 23.04
CA SER A 531 -44.47 -41.65 22.14
C SER A 531 -45.77 -42.11 21.45
N ALA A 532 -46.91 -42.09 22.15
CA ALA A 532 -48.21 -42.36 21.52
C ALA A 532 -48.59 -41.26 20.50
N LEU A 533 -48.37 -39.99 20.85
CA LEU A 533 -48.60 -38.85 19.97
C LEU A 533 -47.73 -38.89 18.71
N LEU A 534 -46.42 -39.16 18.85
CA LEU A 534 -45.51 -39.38 17.72
C LEU A 534 -46.01 -40.50 16.81
N GLY A 535 -46.48 -41.62 17.39
CA GLY A 535 -47.01 -42.76 16.63
C GLY A 535 -48.28 -42.42 15.84
N LEU A 536 -49.22 -41.68 16.43
CA LEU A 536 -50.41 -41.21 15.71
C LEU A 536 -50.07 -40.18 14.64
N ALA A 537 -49.26 -39.17 14.96
CA ALA A 537 -48.86 -38.13 14.01
C ALA A 537 -48.14 -38.73 12.79
N THR A 538 -47.18 -39.64 13.01
CA THR A 538 -46.50 -40.41 11.95
C THR A 538 -47.48 -41.25 11.14
N PHE A 539 -48.47 -41.90 11.77
CA PHE A 539 -49.51 -42.63 11.03
C PHE A 539 -50.37 -41.71 10.16
N LEU A 540 -50.76 -40.54 10.67
CA LEU A 540 -51.66 -39.60 9.99
C LEU A 540 -50.96 -38.83 8.86
N GLU A 541 -49.72 -38.40 9.04
CA GLU A 541 -48.93 -37.75 7.98
C GLU A 541 -48.71 -38.69 6.79
N GLY A 542 -48.47 -39.99 7.06
CA GLY A 542 -48.37 -41.01 6.03
C GLY A 542 -49.71 -41.43 5.40
N TYR A 543 -50.87 -40.92 5.84
CA TYR A 543 -52.17 -41.42 5.41
C TYR A 543 -52.82 -40.54 4.31
N PRO A 544 -53.21 -41.09 3.15
CA PRO A 544 -53.13 -42.49 2.73
C PRO A 544 -51.84 -42.84 1.96
N ALA A 545 -51.01 -41.85 1.61
CA ALA A 545 -50.01 -41.94 0.54
C ALA A 545 -48.79 -42.82 0.84
N ASP A 546 -48.39 -42.99 2.11
CA ASP A 546 -47.20 -43.74 2.53
C ASP A 546 -47.56 -44.92 3.46
N PRO A 547 -47.70 -46.15 2.90
CA PRO A 547 -47.90 -47.36 3.68
C PRO A 547 -46.69 -47.82 4.52
N ALA A 548 -45.49 -47.29 4.34
CA ALA A 548 -44.35 -47.56 5.21
C ALA A 548 -44.44 -46.72 6.49
N LYS A 549 -44.63 -45.40 6.34
CA LYS A 549 -44.80 -44.45 7.45
C LYS A 549 -46.04 -44.77 8.30
N GLN A 550 -47.14 -45.21 7.67
CA GLN A 550 -48.29 -45.76 8.39
C GLN A 550 -47.96 -47.02 9.23
N ARG A 551 -47.11 -47.93 8.73
CA ARG A 551 -46.69 -49.12 9.50
C ARG A 551 -45.78 -48.74 10.67
N GLU A 552 -44.89 -47.77 10.47
CA GLU A 552 -44.02 -47.23 11.51
C GLU A 552 -44.83 -46.53 12.62
N GLY A 553 -45.70 -45.57 12.27
CA GLY A 553 -46.54 -44.86 13.24
C GLY A 553 -47.43 -45.80 14.04
N ARG A 554 -48.06 -46.78 13.38
CA ARG A 554 -48.81 -47.86 14.06
C ARG A 554 -47.93 -48.62 15.07
N ARG A 555 -46.70 -48.97 14.70
CA ARG A 555 -45.79 -49.73 15.57
C ARG A 555 -45.43 -48.90 16.80
N ILE A 556 -45.01 -47.64 16.61
CA ILE A 556 -44.65 -46.72 17.69
C ILE A 556 -45.84 -46.54 18.66
N LEU A 557 -47.04 -46.26 18.13
CA LEU A 557 -48.25 -46.10 18.94
C LEU A 557 -48.64 -47.39 19.70
N MET A 558 -48.53 -48.56 19.07
CA MET A 558 -48.77 -49.85 19.74
C MET A 558 -47.76 -50.12 20.86
N ASP A 559 -46.47 -49.83 20.63
CA ASP A 559 -45.41 -50.03 21.61
C ASP A 559 -45.50 -49.03 22.77
N ALA A 560 -46.00 -47.81 22.53
CA ALA A 560 -46.35 -46.84 23.56
C ALA A 560 -47.57 -47.30 24.39
N TYR A 561 -48.67 -47.69 23.73
CA TYR A 561 -49.88 -48.19 24.40
C TYR A 561 -49.60 -49.41 25.29
N ARG A 562 -48.72 -50.32 24.86
CA ARG A 562 -48.28 -51.48 25.66
C ARG A 562 -47.57 -51.12 26.96
N ARG A 563 -46.94 -49.95 27.05
CA ARG A 563 -46.23 -49.50 28.26
C ARG A 563 -47.18 -48.92 29.31
N ILE A 564 -48.16 -48.11 28.87
CA ILE A 564 -49.20 -47.56 29.75
C ILE A 564 -50.59 -47.74 29.09
N PRO A 565 -51.22 -48.92 29.22
CA PRO A 565 -52.54 -49.18 28.62
C PRO A 565 -53.67 -48.31 29.18
N THR A 566 -53.44 -47.67 30.32
CA THR A 566 -54.34 -46.75 31.04
C THR A 566 -54.12 -45.27 30.71
N SER A 567 -53.11 -44.90 29.90
CA SER A 567 -52.93 -43.50 29.50
C SER A 567 -54.11 -43.04 28.64
N ILE A 568 -54.73 -41.93 29.04
CA ILE A 568 -55.84 -41.30 28.31
C ILE A 568 -55.37 -40.95 26.89
N ILE A 569 -54.22 -40.29 26.76
CA ILE A 569 -53.65 -39.89 25.48
C ILE A 569 -53.34 -41.10 24.59
N ALA A 570 -52.81 -42.19 25.14
CA ALA A 570 -52.57 -43.41 24.37
C ALA A 570 -53.87 -44.06 23.86
N ASN A 571 -54.93 -44.08 24.66
CA ASN A 571 -56.25 -44.58 24.25
C ASN A 571 -56.91 -43.65 23.21
N ILE A 572 -56.81 -42.32 23.35
CA ILE A 572 -57.27 -41.33 22.35
C ILE A 572 -56.57 -41.61 21.01
N CYS A 573 -55.25 -41.77 21.03
CA CYS A 573 -54.45 -42.00 19.84
C CYS A 573 -54.83 -43.31 19.14
N MET A 574 -55.00 -44.39 19.90
CA MET A 574 -55.45 -45.69 19.39
C MET A 574 -56.85 -45.61 18.78
N GLY A 575 -57.80 -44.95 19.45
CA GLY A 575 -59.15 -44.70 18.95
C GLY A 575 -59.15 -43.92 17.64
N MET A 576 -58.36 -42.84 17.55
CA MET A 576 -58.24 -42.01 16.35
C MET A 576 -57.62 -42.76 15.16
N MET A 577 -56.56 -43.55 15.39
CA MET A 577 -55.96 -44.40 14.36
C MET A 577 -57.00 -45.36 13.77
N TYR A 578 -57.76 -46.08 14.61
CA TYR A 578 -58.78 -47.01 14.14
C TYR A 578 -59.97 -46.31 13.47
N LYS A 579 -60.38 -45.14 13.97
CA LYS A 579 -61.41 -44.29 13.36
C LYS A 579 -61.03 -43.84 11.94
N LYS A 580 -59.78 -43.37 11.73
CA LYS A 580 -59.27 -43.00 10.38
C LYS A 580 -59.28 -44.19 9.42
N GLN A 581 -59.04 -45.40 9.94
CA GLN A 581 -59.11 -46.69 9.22
C GLN A 581 -60.54 -47.25 9.05
N ARG A 582 -61.60 -46.51 9.44
CA ARG A 582 -63.01 -46.95 9.45
C ARG A 582 -63.31 -48.19 10.33
N LYS A 583 -62.40 -48.53 11.25
CA LYS A 583 -62.49 -49.63 12.22
C LYS A 583 -63.24 -49.18 13.48
N ASN A 584 -64.54 -48.89 13.28
CA ASN A 584 -65.34 -48.16 14.27
C ASN A 584 -65.58 -48.96 15.56
N LYS A 585 -65.69 -50.29 15.51
CA LYS A 585 -65.87 -51.13 16.70
C LYS A 585 -64.63 -51.10 17.59
N GLU A 586 -63.47 -51.26 16.97
CA GLU A 586 -62.17 -51.16 17.66
C GLU A 586 -61.98 -49.74 18.23
N ALA A 587 -62.27 -48.69 17.46
CA ALA A 587 -62.16 -47.31 17.91
C ALA A 587 -63.03 -47.01 19.15
N ILE A 588 -64.30 -47.45 19.16
CA ILE A 588 -65.21 -47.28 20.29
C ILE A 588 -64.65 -47.95 21.55
N SER A 589 -64.08 -49.15 21.44
CA SER A 589 -63.49 -49.86 22.60
C SER A 589 -62.30 -49.12 23.23
N TYR A 590 -61.52 -48.35 22.47
CA TYR A 590 -60.48 -47.49 23.05
C TYR A 590 -61.05 -46.19 23.64
N TYR A 591 -62.16 -45.67 23.10
CA TYR A 591 -62.82 -44.50 23.68
C TYR A 591 -63.60 -44.82 24.97
N GLN A 592 -64.12 -46.04 25.13
CA GLN A 592 -64.77 -46.48 26.37
C GLN A 592 -63.79 -46.50 27.55
N LYS A 593 -62.55 -46.97 27.34
CA LYS A 593 -61.44 -46.98 28.32
C LYS A 593 -60.90 -45.60 28.77
N ILE A 594 -61.58 -44.52 28.40
CA ILE A 594 -61.31 -43.15 28.84
C ILE A 594 -62.47 -42.63 29.71
N LEU A 595 -63.64 -43.30 29.64
CA LEU A 595 -64.83 -43.02 30.41
C LEU A 595 -65.01 -44.01 31.58
N GLU A 596 -64.30 -45.14 31.51
CA GLU A 596 -64.06 -46.15 32.56
C GLU A 596 -62.84 -45.76 33.41
#